data_AF-A0A967J8W3-F1
#
_entry.id   AF-A0A967J8W3-F1
#
_cell.length_a   1.000
_cell.length_b   1.000
_cell.length_c   1.000
_cell.angle_alpha   90.00
_cell.angle_beta   90.00
_cell.angle_gamma   90.00
#
_symmetry.space_group_name_H-M   'P 1'
#
loop_
_entity.id
_entity.type
_entity.pdbx_description
1 polymer ?
#
loop_
_entity_poly.entity_id
_entity_poly.type
_entity_poly.pdbx_seq_one_letter_code
_entity_poly.pdbx_strand_id
1 'polypeptide(L)'
;PDEGDDGEGFEGSDRVVGSPRLFERLEEDPENQVDVRAMIRARLLDVYVGDWDRHPDQWRWAGFEEEGVTFFSPVPRDRDWAFSRIDGVVGLAAGAASPHYVGFKTDFPNAFRATWAGRALDRRLLVGATREDWRAVATELQDRFTDRVIEDAVGRLPASYLEIAGPWLETGLKRRRDRLVRMADDIYLLLAGWVDVHATDEEDLAIATWLPGDSVRLEVYELRRNEPRDEPYYERRFSAAETREVRVYLHGDDDRVEVRGQGPGSVRLRFVGGGGDDTFNNLTEGAGGRVHFYDRRGDNVFDVGPGATVDEIRFEEPFDPSTTTHQAPFRDWGRDWLPIGLLSFDADVGLFLGVGAQRIGYGFRHYPYHTRLALSGGVGSKAGRFRTNLQYEFPLGRRGVRAEAHVFVSGAEGARFYGLGNETPADRDRDFFRADRREILLEVPVAVRVGGAFTAWGTPIFQHYRPFEEGETLVSELQP
;
A
#
# COMPACT_ATOMS: atom_id res chain seq x y z
N PRO A 1 -15.24 -27.15 1.09
CA PRO A 1 -16.28 -27.47 2.11
C PRO A 1 -17.32 -26.37 2.09
N ASP A 2 -18.58 -26.73 2.38
CA ASP A 2 -19.66 -25.76 2.53
C ASP A 2 -19.58 -25.12 3.92
N GLU A 3 -20.21 -23.95 4.09
CA GLU A 3 -20.23 -23.25 5.38
C GLU A 3 -21.27 -23.86 6.32
N GLY A 4 -20.95 -23.88 7.61
CA GLY A 4 -21.80 -24.41 8.66
C GLY A 4 -21.24 -24.07 10.04
N ASP A 5 -22.10 -23.60 10.94
CA ASP A 5 -21.73 -23.18 12.29
C ASP A 5 -21.70 -24.33 13.31
N ASP A 6 -22.37 -25.45 13.03
CA ASP A 6 -22.47 -26.63 13.91
C ASP A 6 -22.43 -27.96 13.12
N GLY A 7 -21.69 -28.96 13.61
CA GLY A 7 -21.67 -30.34 13.09
C GLY A 7 -20.29 -30.84 12.62
N GLU A 8 -20.19 -32.09 12.13
CA GLU A 8 -18.94 -32.59 11.52
C GLU A 8 -18.58 -31.77 10.26
N GLY A 9 -17.59 -30.90 10.39
CA GLY A 9 -17.06 -30.08 9.32
C GLY A 9 -15.91 -30.74 8.54
N PHE A 10 -15.10 -29.91 7.89
CA PHE A 10 -13.98 -30.39 7.06
C PHE A 10 -12.88 -31.00 7.93
N GLU A 11 -12.45 -32.23 7.62
CA GLU A 11 -11.37 -32.93 8.34
C GLU A 11 -11.62 -33.02 9.87
N GLY A 12 -12.89 -33.13 10.28
CA GLY A 12 -13.27 -33.26 11.69
C GLY A 12 -13.37 -31.94 12.46
N SER A 13 -13.36 -30.79 11.77
CA SER A 13 -13.59 -29.48 12.38
C SER A 13 -15.00 -29.34 12.96
N ASP A 14 -15.17 -28.55 14.02
CA ASP A 14 -16.48 -28.27 14.61
C ASP A 14 -17.34 -27.31 13.77
N ARG A 15 -16.69 -26.51 12.92
CA ARG A 15 -17.35 -25.53 12.03
C ARG A 15 -16.51 -25.17 10.82
N VAL A 16 -17.16 -24.67 9.77
CA VAL A 16 -16.52 -24.10 8.59
C VAL A 16 -17.14 -22.74 8.26
N VAL A 17 -16.33 -21.69 8.22
CA VAL A 17 -16.79 -20.32 7.97
C VAL A 17 -16.10 -19.68 6.75
N GLY A 18 -16.78 -18.73 6.12
CA GLY A 18 -16.17 -17.82 5.14
C GLY A 18 -15.28 -16.76 5.80
N SER A 19 -14.43 -16.08 5.02
CA SER A 19 -13.52 -15.05 5.53
C SER A 19 -14.22 -13.86 6.22
N PRO A 20 -15.38 -13.34 5.74
CA PRO A 20 -16.10 -12.29 6.46
C PRO A 20 -16.52 -12.74 7.87
N ARG A 21 -17.09 -13.95 7.99
CA ARG A 21 -17.50 -14.52 9.28
C ARG A 21 -16.32 -14.87 10.18
N LEU A 22 -15.17 -15.25 9.60
CA LEU A 22 -13.93 -15.37 10.38
C LEU A 22 -13.56 -14.02 11.01
N PHE A 23 -13.55 -12.92 10.25
CA PHE A 23 -13.19 -11.62 10.79
C PHE A 23 -14.13 -11.17 11.91
N GLU A 24 -15.43 -11.39 11.75
CA GLU A 24 -16.41 -11.17 12.83
C GLU A 24 -16.05 -12.00 14.07
N ARG A 25 -15.76 -13.30 13.93
CA ARG A 25 -15.40 -14.17 15.07
C ARG A 25 -14.12 -13.74 15.78
N LEU A 26 -13.11 -13.28 15.03
CA LEU A 26 -11.86 -12.78 15.59
C LEU A 26 -12.03 -11.43 16.30
N GLU A 27 -13.07 -10.67 15.95
CA GLU A 27 -13.45 -9.43 16.64
C GLU A 27 -14.36 -9.76 17.82
N GLU A 28 -15.25 -10.75 17.74
CA GLU A 28 -16.20 -11.10 18.80
C GLU A 28 -15.51 -11.51 20.12
N ASP A 29 -14.43 -12.30 20.11
CA ASP A 29 -13.81 -12.83 21.34
C ASP A 29 -12.34 -13.25 21.11
N PRO A 30 -11.40 -12.89 22.02
CA PRO A 30 -9.97 -13.26 21.91
C PRO A 30 -9.67 -14.77 21.97
N GLU A 31 -10.63 -15.59 22.38
CA GLU A 31 -10.58 -17.05 22.36
C GLU A 31 -10.78 -17.61 20.93
N ASN A 32 -11.10 -16.76 19.93
CA ASN A 32 -11.03 -17.13 18.52
C ASN A 32 -9.66 -16.75 17.93
N GLN A 33 -8.91 -17.73 17.44
CA GLN A 33 -7.56 -17.51 16.89
C GLN A 33 -7.37 -18.17 15.54
N VAL A 34 -6.41 -17.67 14.75
CA VAL A 34 -6.02 -18.29 13.47
C VAL A 34 -4.77 -19.14 13.65
N ASP A 35 -4.72 -20.30 13.00
CA ASP A 35 -3.46 -21.04 12.83
C ASP A 35 -2.55 -20.26 11.86
N VAL A 36 -1.77 -19.33 12.43
CA VAL A 36 -0.85 -18.45 11.72
C VAL A 36 0.18 -19.27 10.93
N ARG A 37 0.65 -20.40 11.48
CA ARG A 37 1.65 -21.24 10.80
C ARG A 37 1.06 -21.90 9.57
N ALA A 38 -0.15 -22.44 9.66
CA ALA A 38 -0.87 -22.99 8.51
C ALA A 38 -1.17 -21.92 7.47
N MET A 39 -1.52 -20.70 7.90
CA MET A 39 -1.77 -19.59 6.98
C MET A 39 -0.49 -19.17 6.24
N ILE A 40 0.63 -18.97 6.94
CA ILE A 40 1.95 -18.73 6.29
C ILE A 40 2.24 -19.83 5.26
N ARG A 41 2.05 -21.10 5.64
CA ARG A 41 2.29 -22.25 4.75
C ARG A 41 1.45 -22.17 3.48
N ALA A 42 0.15 -21.89 3.62
CA ALA A 42 -0.76 -21.77 2.49
C ALA A 42 -0.38 -20.58 1.58
N ARG A 43 -0.05 -19.43 2.17
CA ARG A 43 0.37 -18.23 1.42
C ARG A 43 1.68 -18.44 0.66
N LEU A 44 2.67 -19.07 1.28
CA LEU A 44 3.92 -19.41 0.62
C LEU A 44 3.72 -20.43 -0.51
N LEU A 45 2.78 -21.38 -0.36
CA LEU A 45 2.42 -22.30 -1.43
C LEU A 45 1.75 -21.56 -2.61
N ASP A 46 0.81 -20.67 -2.36
CA ASP A 46 0.14 -19.89 -3.41
C ASP A 46 1.16 -19.04 -4.19
N VAL A 47 2.05 -18.36 -3.46
CA VAL A 47 3.17 -17.62 -4.06
C VAL A 47 4.09 -18.56 -4.82
N TYR A 48 4.42 -19.74 -4.29
CA TYR A 48 5.26 -20.73 -4.96
C TYR A 48 4.70 -21.19 -6.31
N VAL A 49 3.39 -21.45 -6.40
CA VAL A 49 2.74 -21.86 -7.66
C VAL A 49 2.32 -20.69 -8.55
N GLY A 50 2.54 -19.45 -8.09
CA GLY A 50 2.22 -18.24 -8.85
C GLY A 50 0.72 -18.03 -9.03
N ASP A 51 -0.07 -18.39 -8.02
CA ASP A 51 -1.50 -18.11 -7.98
C ASP A 51 -1.72 -16.66 -7.53
N TRP A 52 -2.23 -15.83 -8.43
CA TRP A 52 -2.29 -14.38 -8.30
C TRP A 52 -3.65 -13.86 -7.83
N ASP A 53 -4.67 -14.73 -7.69
CA ASP A 53 -6.06 -14.33 -7.39
C ASP A 53 -6.54 -14.80 -6.01
N ARG A 54 -5.71 -14.61 -4.98
CA ARG A 54 -5.95 -15.15 -3.62
C ARG A 54 -6.75 -14.22 -2.71
N HIS A 55 -7.88 -13.69 -3.17
CA HIS A 55 -8.74 -12.81 -2.37
C HIS A 55 -9.62 -13.58 -1.34
N PRO A 56 -10.29 -12.90 -0.38
CA PRO A 56 -10.95 -13.57 0.75
C PRO A 56 -12.01 -14.63 0.43
N ASP A 57 -12.70 -14.56 -0.72
CA ASP A 57 -13.68 -15.57 -1.12
C ASP A 57 -13.04 -16.93 -1.45
N GLN A 58 -11.75 -16.93 -1.77
CA GLN A 58 -10.99 -18.13 -2.12
C GLN A 58 -10.50 -18.91 -0.90
N TRP A 59 -11.08 -18.62 0.27
CA TRP A 59 -10.75 -19.26 1.52
C TRP A 59 -12.02 -19.68 2.25
N ARG A 60 -11.91 -20.82 2.92
CA ARG A 60 -12.78 -21.23 4.03
C ARG A 60 -11.89 -21.46 5.24
N TRP A 61 -12.50 -21.49 6.41
CA TRP A 61 -11.79 -21.57 7.68
C TRP A 61 -12.44 -22.65 8.52
N ALA A 62 -11.70 -23.71 8.78
CA ALA A 62 -12.13 -24.83 9.61
C ALA A 62 -11.79 -24.52 11.07
N GLY A 63 -12.79 -24.40 11.94
CA GLY A 63 -12.61 -24.12 13.36
C GLY A 63 -12.53 -25.41 14.18
N PHE A 64 -11.53 -25.50 15.05
CA PHE A 64 -11.31 -26.61 15.97
C PHE A 64 -11.31 -26.07 17.40
N GLU A 65 -12.21 -26.54 18.24
CA GLU A 65 -12.32 -26.13 19.63
C GLU A 65 -11.38 -26.96 20.52
N GLU A 66 -10.42 -26.28 21.17
CA GLU A 66 -9.43 -26.88 22.05
C GLU A 66 -9.35 -26.08 23.35
N GLU A 67 -9.73 -26.70 24.47
CA GLU A 67 -9.63 -26.11 25.83
C GLU A 67 -10.29 -24.72 25.98
N GLY A 68 -11.38 -24.46 25.23
CA GLY A 68 -12.12 -23.19 25.24
C GLY A 68 -11.63 -22.18 24.20
N VAL A 69 -10.53 -22.44 23.49
CA VAL A 69 -10.04 -21.63 22.38
C VAL A 69 -10.44 -22.28 21.06
N THR A 70 -10.97 -21.51 20.12
CA THR A 70 -11.27 -22.00 18.76
C THR A 70 -10.14 -21.60 17.81
N PHE A 71 -9.41 -22.58 17.28
CA PHE A 71 -8.38 -22.36 16.26
C PHE A 71 -8.92 -22.55 14.85
N PHE A 72 -8.88 -21.49 14.05
CA PHE A 72 -9.30 -21.49 12.65
C PHE A 72 -8.12 -21.79 11.72
N SER A 73 -8.20 -22.93 11.03
CA SER A 73 -7.22 -23.37 10.04
C SER A 73 -7.67 -23.01 8.62
N PRO A 74 -6.77 -22.49 7.77
CA PRO A 74 -7.11 -22.06 6.42
C PRO A 74 -7.34 -23.24 5.48
N VAL A 75 -8.48 -23.21 4.79
CA VAL A 75 -8.87 -24.15 3.74
C VAL A 75 -8.94 -23.40 2.40
N PRO A 76 -7.85 -23.40 1.61
CA PRO A 76 -7.81 -22.70 0.34
C PRO A 76 -8.72 -23.36 -0.68
N ARG A 77 -9.48 -22.54 -1.42
CA ARG A 77 -10.31 -22.92 -2.56
C ARG A 77 -9.76 -22.32 -3.84
N ASP A 78 -10.24 -22.84 -4.97
CA ASP A 78 -10.11 -22.27 -6.32
C ASP A 78 -8.68 -21.86 -6.71
N ARG A 79 -7.95 -22.77 -7.36
CA ARG A 79 -6.57 -22.54 -7.84
C ARG A 79 -6.50 -22.53 -9.37
N ASP A 80 -7.54 -22.04 -10.00
CA ASP A 80 -7.68 -21.93 -11.45
C ASP A 80 -6.62 -21.04 -12.11
N TRP A 81 -6.09 -20.06 -11.37
CA TRP A 81 -5.03 -19.16 -11.82
C TRP A 81 -3.60 -19.62 -11.52
N ALA A 82 -3.39 -20.73 -10.80
CA ALA A 82 -2.05 -21.27 -10.56
C ALA A 82 -1.34 -21.63 -11.88
N PHE A 83 -0.03 -21.40 -11.94
CA PHE A 83 0.79 -21.64 -13.14
C PHE A 83 0.41 -20.83 -14.39
N SER A 84 -0.44 -19.81 -14.27
CA SER A 84 -0.88 -18.98 -15.39
C SER A 84 0.29 -18.34 -16.12
N ARG A 85 0.31 -18.46 -17.45
CA ARG A 85 1.35 -17.85 -18.29
C ARG A 85 0.85 -16.53 -18.87
N ILE A 86 1.31 -15.42 -18.30
CA ILE A 86 0.98 -14.06 -18.73
C ILE A 86 2.22 -13.41 -19.35
N ASP A 87 2.31 -13.47 -20.69
CA ASP A 87 3.46 -13.02 -21.49
C ASP A 87 3.04 -12.00 -22.57
N GLY A 88 4.02 -11.44 -23.27
CA GLY A 88 3.82 -10.53 -24.39
C GLY A 88 3.52 -9.08 -23.98
N VAL A 89 3.38 -8.21 -24.97
CA VAL A 89 3.19 -6.77 -24.77
C VAL A 89 1.89 -6.46 -24.02
N VAL A 90 0.83 -7.22 -24.28
CA VAL A 90 -0.45 -7.07 -23.57
C VAL A 90 -0.30 -7.46 -22.10
N GLY A 91 0.37 -8.58 -21.79
CA GLY A 91 0.66 -9.00 -20.41
C GLY A 91 1.53 -7.99 -19.66
N LEU A 92 2.53 -7.40 -20.33
CA LEU A 92 3.35 -6.33 -19.77
C LEU A 92 2.52 -5.07 -19.44
N ALA A 93 1.65 -4.64 -20.37
CA ALA A 93 0.78 -3.49 -20.16
C ALA A 93 -0.24 -3.74 -19.03
N ALA A 94 -0.87 -4.93 -19.00
CA ALA A 94 -1.80 -5.32 -17.94
C ALA A 94 -1.13 -5.31 -16.56
N GLY A 95 0.06 -5.89 -16.44
CA GLY A 95 0.81 -5.90 -15.18
C GLY A 95 1.34 -4.53 -14.73
N ALA A 96 1.48 -3.57 -15.65
CA ALA A 96 1.79 -2.18 -15.33
C ALA A 96 0.55 -1.41 -14.85
N ALA A 97 -0.61 -1.69 -15.43
CA ALA A 97 -1.89 -1.08 -15.04
C ALA A 97 -2.43 -1.66 -13.73
N SER A 98 -2.16 -2.93 -13.43
CA SER A 98 -2.68 -3.57 -12.24
C SER A 98 -1.69 -4.59 -11.62
N PRO A 99 -1.27 -4.39 -10.36
CA PRO A 99 -0.15 -5.12 -9.75
C PRO A 99 -0.31 -6.64 -9.70
N HIS A 100 -1.54 -7.14 -9.51
CA HIS A 100 -1.83 -8.57 -9.38
C HIS A 100 -1.63 -9.37 -10.66
N TYR A 101 -1.77 -8.78 -11.86
CA TYR A 101 -1.55 -9.51 -13.12
C TYR A 101 -0.09 -9.95 -13.24
N VAL A 102 0.20 -11.13 -12.71
CA VAL A 102 1.51 -11.74 -12.63
C VAL A 102 1.39 -13.20 -13.02
N GLY A 103 1.97 -13.53 -14.18
CA GLY A 103 2.11 -14.93 -14.57
C GLY A 103 3.20 -15.65 -13.79
N PHE A 104 3.08 -16.98 -13.72
CA PHE A 104 4.13 -17.86 -13.25
C PHE A 104 5.37 -17.74 -14.13
N LYS A 105 6.52 -17.51 -13.49
CA LYS A 105 7.83 -17.41 -14.13
C LYS A 105 8.85 -18.13 -13.26
N THR A 106 10.01 -18.43 -13.84
CA THR A 106 11.15 -19.01 -13.10
C THR A 106 11.60 -18.15 -11.94
N ASP A 107 11.32 -16.85 -11.97
CA ASP A 107 11.52 -15.89 -10.87
C ASP A 107 10.23 -15.48 -10.20
N PHE A 108 10.31 -15.22 -8.89
CA PHE A 108 9.26 -14.50 -8.20
C PHE A 108 9.17 -13.05 -8.74
N PRO A 109 7.95 -12.50 -8.89
CA PRO A 109 7.82 -11.05 -8.87
C PRO A 109 8.22 -10.53 -7.48
N ASN A 110 8.29 -9.20 -7.32
CA ASN A 110 8.44 -8.65 -5.97
C ASN A 110 7.25 -9.05 -5.06
N ALA A 111 7.49 -9.15 -3.75
CA ALA A 111 6.49 -9.57 -2.77
C ALA A 111 5.18 -8.79 -2.87
N PHE A 112 5.25 -7.47 -3.05
CA PHE A 112 4.07 -6.62 -3.18
C PHE A 112 3.13 -7.05 -4.32
N ARG A 113 3.68 -7.40 -5.49
CA ARG A 113 2.86 -7.91 -6.60
C ARG A 113 2.38 -9.34 -6.35
N ALA A 114 3.23 -10.19 -5.78
CA ALA A 114 2.88 -11.59 -5.49
C ALA A 114 1.72 -11.73 -4.49
N THR A 115 1.61 -10.79 -3.54
CA THR A 115 0.60 -10.85 -2.47
C THR A 115 -0.52 -9.83 -2.64
N TRP A 116 -0.54 -9.06 -3.74
CA TRP A 116 -1.49 -7.96 -3.92
C TRP A 116 -2.94 -8.39 -3.69
N ALA A 117 -3.40 -9.47 -4.33
CA ALA A 117 -4.79 -9.92 -4.20
C ALA A 117 -5.16 -10.40 -2.78
N GLY A 118 -4.21 -11.00 -2.05
CA GLY A 118 -4.45 -11.53 -0.70
C GLY A 118 -4.19 -10.54 0.43
N ARG A 119 -3.85 -9.29 0.12
CA ARG A 119 -3.43 -8.28 1.11
C ARG A 119 -4.44 -8.01 2.22
N ALA A 120 -5.74 -8.21 1.97
CA ALA A 120 -6.78 -8.08 3.00
C ALA A 120 -6.55 -9.10 4.13
N LEU A 121 -6.43 -10.38 3.77
CA LEU A 121 -6.14 -11.46 4.71
C LEU A 121 -4.74 -11.31 5.32
N ASP A 122 -3.73 -11.08 4.48
CA ASP A 122 -2.33 -11.06 4.93
C ASP A 122 -2.10 -9.96 5.98
N ARG A 123 -2.71 -8.79 5.80
CA ARG A 123 -2.61 -7.67 6.76
C ARG A 123 -3.45 -7.89 8.02
N ARG A 124 -4.59 -8.59 7.92
CA ARG A 124 -5.46 -8.86 9.08
C ARG A 124 -4.93 -10.01 9.95
N LEU A 125 -4.28 -11.01 9.35
CA LEU A 125 -4.00 -12.29 10.01
C LEU A 125 -2.51 -12.58 10.25
N LEU A 126 -1.61 -12.05 9.42
CA LEU A 126 -0.19 -12.45 9.45
C LEU A 126 0.74 -11.41 10.06
N VAL A 127 0.20 -10.30 10.54
CA VAL A 127 0.97 -9.22 11.16
C VAL A 127 1.40 -9.54 12.60
N GLY A 128 0.89 -10.62 13.22
CA GLY A 128 1.45 -11.13 14.48
C GLY A 128 2.74 -11.94 14.28
N ALA A 129 2.95 -12.52 13.10
CA ALA A 129 4.06 -13.44 12.84
C ALA A 129 5.43 -12.75 12.85
N THR A 130 6.41 -13.42 13.44
CA THR A 130 7.81 -13.00 13.44
C THR A 130 8.51 -13.38 12.14
N ARG A 131 9.68 -12.78 11.87
CA ARG A 131 10.50 -13.16 10.70
C ARG A 131 10.93 -14.62 10.77
N GLU A 132 11.20 -15.09 11.97
CA GLU A 132 11.58 -16.46 12.28
C GLU A 132 10.47 -17.45 11.91
N ASP A 133 9.20 -17.11 12.19
CA ASP A 133 8.04 -17.93 11.79
C ASP A 133 7.97 -18.10 10.27
N TRP A 134 8.07 -16.99 9.53
CA TRP A 134 8.08 -17.00 8.07
C TRP A 134 9.23 -17.84 7.50
N ARG A 135 10.45 -17.68 8.03
CA ARG A 135 11.62 -18.44 7.59
C ARG A 135 11.51 -19.93 7.93
N ALA A 136 11.00 -20.26 9.11
CA ALA A 136 10.83 -21.64 9.55
C ALA A 136 9.87 -22.38 8.62
N VAL A 137 8.71 -21.79 8.30
CA VAL A 137 7.74 -22.41 7.37
C VAL A 137 8.30 -22.48 5.94
N ALA A 138 8.98 -21.43 5.47
CA ALA A 138 9.58 -21.43 4.14
C ALA A 138 10.67 -22.51 3.99
N THR A 139 11.48 -22.73 5.02
CA THR A 139 12.51 -23.76 5.04
C THR A 139 11.88 -25.16 5.06
N GLU A 140 10.84 -25.36 5.89
CA GLU A 140 10.06 -26.61 5.90
C GLU A 140 9.52 -26.95 4.49
N LEU A 141 8.93 -25.97 3.80
CA LEU A 141 8.43 -26.16 2.44
C LEU A 141 9.56 -26.45 1.44
N GLN A 142 10.66 -25.70 1.53
CA GLN A 142 11.84 -25.88 0.69
C GLN A 142 12.39 -27.31 0.77
N ASP A 143 12.51 -27.85 1.99
CA ASP A 143 13.03 -29.20 2.24
C ASP A 143 12.06 -30.29 1.74
N ARG A 144 10.75 -30.05 1.84
CA ARG A 144 9.72 -30.98 1.35
C ARG A 144 9.61 -31.01 -0.17
N PHE A 145 9.91 -29.90 -0.85
CA PHE A 145 9.85 -29.79 -2.31
C PHE A 145 11.12 -30.33 -2.98
N THR A 146 11.53 -31.54 -2.64
CA THR A 146 12.71 -32.18 -3.26
C THR A 146 12.59 -32.25 -4.80
N ASP A 147 13.71 -32.35 -5.50
CA ASP A 147 13.72 -32.48 -6.96
C ASP A 147 12.81 -33.62 -7.42
N ARG A 148 12.86 -34.76 -6.74
CA ARG A 148 11.99 -35.91 -7.00
C ARG A 148 10.51 -35.57 -6.83
N VAL A 149 10.12 -34.89 -5.75
CA VAL A 149 8.71 -34.49 -5.52
C VAL A 149 8.22 -33.58 -6.64
N ILE A 150 9.07 -32.65 -7.10
CA ILE A 150 8.74 -31.74 -8.20
C ILE A 150 8.62 -32.50 -9.52
N GLU A 151 9.59 -33.35 -9.85
CA GLU A 151 9.61 -34.18 -11.06
C GLU A 151 8.39 -35.13 -11.11
N ASP A 152 8.11 -35.84 -10.00
CA ASP A 152 6.97 -36.73 -9.86
C ASP A 152 5.64 -35.96 -10.00
N ALA A 153 5.56 -34.73 -9.50
CA ALA A 153 4.37 -33.89 -9.63
C ALA A 153 4.15 -33.40 -11.07
N VAL A 154 5.20 -32.90 -11.72
CA VAL A 154 5.14 -32.45 -13.13
C VAL A 154 4.86 -33.64 -14.07
N GLY A 155 5.43 -34.81 -13.78
CA GLY A 155 5.23 -36.04 -14.54
C GLY A 155 3.80 -36.60 -14.51
N ARG A 156 2.91 -36.09 -13.65
CA ARG A 156 1.48 -36.42 -13.64
C ARG A 156 0.67 -35.69 -14.71
N LEU A 157 1.25 -34.71 -15.39
CA LEU A 157 0.59 -34.02 -16.49
C LEU A 157 0.28 -35.00 -17.64
N PRO A 158 -0.83 -34.80 -18.39
CA PRO A 158 -1.07 -35.52 -19.62
C PRO A 158 0.12 -35.39 -20.59
N ALA A 159 0.44 -36.44 -21.34
CA ALA A 159 1.65 -36.50 -22.16
C ALA A 159 1.83 -35.29 -23.10
N SER A 160 0.74 -34.81 -23.71
CA SER A 160 0.75 -33.61 -24.57
C SER A 160 1.12 -32.33 -23.84
N TYR A 161 0.71 -32.17 -22.57
CA TYR A 161 1.08 -31.02 -21.73
C TYR A 161 2.50 -31.17 -21.20
N LEU A 162 2.91 -32.39 -20.83
CA LEU A 162 4.25 -32.66 -20.35
C LEU A 162 5.31 -32.30 -21.40
N GLU A 163 5.06 -32.64 -22.68
CA GLU A 163 5.95 -32.30 -23.79
C GLU A 163 6.10 -30.77 -23.98
N ILE A 164 5.00 -30.02 -23.84
CA ILE A 164 4.98 -28.57 -24.09
C ILE A 164 5.50 -27.76 -22.90
N ALA A 165 5.07 -28.11 -21.68
CA ALA A 165 5.23 -27.28 -20.49
C ALA A 165 6.08 -27.92 -19.39
N GLY A 166 6.33 -29.24 -19.45
CA GLY A 166 7.05 -29.98 -18.42
C GLY A 166 8.41 -29.37 -18.05
N PRO A 167 9.35 -29.20 -19.01
CA PRO A 167 10.66 -28.62 -18.73
C PRO A 167 10.60 -27.20 -18.13
N TRP A 168 9.63 -26.39 -18.59
CA TRP A 168 9.42 -25.03 -18.09
C TRP A 168 8.89 -25.02 -16.65
N LEU A 169 7.90 -25.86 -16.34
CA LEU A 169 7.35 -25.99 -14.99
C LEU A 169 8.39 -26.54 -14.02
N GLU A 170 9.10 -27.60 -14.37
CA GLU A 170 10.10 -28.22 -13.51
C GLU A 170 11.24 -27.23 -13.18
N THR A 171 11.77 -26.54 -14.19
CA THR A 171 12.80 -25.51 -14.01
C THR A 171 12.28 -24.37 -13.14
N GLY A 172 11.03 -23.93 -13.37
CA GLY A 172 10.42 -22.85 -12.61
C GLY A 172 10.20 -23.21 -11.15
N LEU A 173 9.63 -24.39 -10.88
CA LEU A 173 9.36 -24.92 -9.54
C LEU A 173 10.66 -25.08 -8.73
N LYS A 174 11.68 -25.75 -9.29
CA LYS A 174 12.99 -25.91 -8.63
C LYS A 174 13.60 -24.56 -8.27
N ARG A 175 13.65 -23.63 -9.22
CA ARG A 175 14.25 -22.30 -9.00
C ARG A 175 13.48 -21.44 -8.01
N ARG A 176 12.15 -21.55 -7.97
CA ARG A 176 11.30 -20.85 -6.99
C ARG A 176 11.46 -21.44 -5.60
N ARG A 177 11.52 -22.76 -5.47
CA ARG A 177 11.82 -23.44 -4.20
C ARG A 177 13.12 -22.92 -3.61
N ASP A 178 14.18 -22.87 -4.42
CA ASP A 178 15.51 -22.43 -3.97
C ASP A 178 15.55 -20.96 -3.50
N ARG A 179 14.52 -20.17 -3.84
CA ARG A 179 14.38 -18.75 -3.48
C ARG A 179 13.26 -18.50 -2.46
N LEU A 180 12.59 -19.55 -2.00
CA LEU A 180 11.35 -19.43 -1.21
C LEU A 180 11.59 -18.72 0.13
N VAL A 181 12.69 -19.02 0.82
CA VAL A 181 13.04 -18.37 2.09
C VAL A 181 13.28 -16.86 1.90
N ARG A 182 13.95 -16.47 0.82
CA ARG A 182 14.12 -15.05 0.48
C ARG A 182 12.78 -14.37 0.19
N MET A 183 11.90 -15.05 -0.54
CA MET A 183 10.56 -14.53 -0.82
C MET A 183 9.74 -14.36 0.47
N ALA A 184 9.84 -15.31 1.40
CA ALA A 184 9.19 -15.21 2.72
C ALA A 184 9.70 -14.01 3.52
N ASP A 185 11.01 -13.75 3.51
CA ASP A 185 11.60 -12.53 4.09
C ASP A 185 11.04 -11.25 3.45
N ASP A 186 10.94 -11.21 2.11
CA ASP A 186 10.42 -10.04 1.39
C ASP A 186 8.93 -9.81 1.69
N ILE A 187 8.13 -10.87 1.87
CA ILE A 187 6.73 -10.79 2.29
C ILE A 187 6.63 -10.30 3.75
N TYR A 188 7.42 -10.87 4.65
CA TYR A 188 7.49 -10.42 6.05
C TYR A 188 7.78 -8.92 6.15
N LEU A 189 8.82 -8.43 5.46
CA LEU A 189 9.20 -7.02 5.49
C LEU A 189 8.11 -6.08 4.93
N LEU A 190 7.32 -6.56 3.96
CA LEU A 190 6.18 -5.81 3.45
C LEU A 190 5.09 -5.64 4.54
N LEU A 191 4.76 -6.71 5.25
CA LEU A 191 3.75 -6.71 6.32
C LEU A 191 4.23 -5.98 7.58
N ALA A 192 5.50 -6.16 7.95
CA ALA A 192 6.10 -5.54 9.13
C ALA A 192 6.24 -4.00 9.02
N GLY A 193 6.18 -3.45 7.80
CA GLY A 193 6.34 -2.01 7.54
C GLY A 193 5.19 -1.15 8.05
N TRP A 194 3.95 -1.63 7.93
CA TRP A 194 2.73 -0.94 8.37
C TRP A 194 1.76 -1.99 8.93
N VAL A 195 1.66 -2.04 10.25
CA VAL A 195 1.02 -3.13 10.98
C VAL A 195 -0.33 -2.64 11.50
N ASP A 196 -1.39 -3.39 11.19
CA ASP A 196 -2.75 -3.17 11.69
C ASP A 196 -3.08 -4.30 12.65
N VAL A 197 -2.99 -4.03 13.96
CA VAL A 197 -3.42 -4.93 15.02
C VAL A 197 -4.85 -4.60 15.37
N HIS A 198 -5.69 -5.60 15.48
CA HIS A 198 -7.07 -5.43 15.91
C HIS A 198 -7.26 -6.21 17.19
N ALA A 199 -7.87 -5.55 18.17
CA ALA A 199 -8.37 -6.14 19.39
C ALA A 199 -9.75 -6.77 19.12
N THR A 200 -10.61 -6.84 20.13
CA THR A 200 -11.92 -7.49 20.10
C THR A 200 -13.05 -6.48 20.37
N ASP A 201 -14.31 -6.92 20.32
CA ASP A 201 -15.47 -6.13 20.69
C ASP A 201 -15.73 -6.16 22.22
N GLU A 202 -14.89 -6.88 22.98
CA GLU A 202 -14.88 -6.96 24.45
C GLU A 202 -13.89 -5.95 25.06
N GLU A 203 -13.97 -5.68 26.36
CA GLU A 203 -13.05 -4.77 27.07
C GLU A 203 -11.58 -5.19 26.90
N ASP A 204 -10.76 -4.40 26.21
CA ASP A 204 -9.35 -4.70 25.94
C ASP A 204 -8.36 -3.72 26.61
N LEU A 205 -7.17 -4.23 26.95
CA LEU A 205 -6.03 -3.45 27.41
C LEU A 205 -4.85 -3.57 26.44
N ALA A 206 -4.56 -2.49 25.71
CA ALA A 206 -3.40 -2.37 24.84
C ALA A 206 -2.23 -1.64 25.54
N ILE A 207 -1.14 -2.35 25.81
CA ILE A 207 0.08 -1.80 26.40
C ILE A 207 1.18 -1.70 25.35
N ALA A 208 1.62 -0.47 25.05
CA ALA A 208 2.77 -0.21 24.19
C ALA A 208 3.96 0.30 25.01
N THR A 209 5.00 -0.52 25.13
CA THR A 209 6.21 -0.19 25.88
C THR A 209 7.36 0.16 24.93
N TRP A 210 7.85 1.40 25.01
CA TRP A 210 9.09 1.79 24.35
C TRP A 210 10.28 1.08 24.98
N LEU A 211 11.04 0.38 24.14
CA LEU A 211 12.21 -0.39 24.53
C LEU A 211 13.50 0.26 24.00
N PRO A 212 14.65 0.02 24.65
CA PRO A 212 15.96 0.40 24.10
C PRO A 212 16.17 -0.11 22.67
N GLY A 213 16.96 0.63 21.88
CA GLY A 213 17.29 0.26 20.49
C GLY A 213 16.21 0.59 19.47
N ASP A 214 15.39 1.63 19.74
CA ASP A 214 14.35 2.12 18.84
C ASP A 214 13.33 1.03 18.45
N SER A 215 12.81 0.36 19.48
CA SER A 215 11.80 -0.68 19.34
C SER A 215 10.64 -0.45 20.31
N VAL A 216 9.50 -1.03 20.00
CA VAL A 216 8.30 -0.99 20.83
C VAL A 216 7.78 -2.41 20.98
N ARG A 217 7.39 -2.80 22.20
CA ARG A 217 6.64 -4.03 22.44
C ARG A 217 5.18 -3.65 22.63
N LEU A 218 4.30 -4.31 21.89
CA LEU A 218 2.86 -4.22 22.03
C LEU A 218 2.35 -5.52 22.64
N GLU A 219 1.56 -5.39 23.69
CA GLU A 219 0.86 -6.47 24.36
C GLU A 219 -0.63 -6.08 24.41
N VAL A 220 -1.53 -7.01 24.09
CA VAL A 220 -2.98 -6.80 24.18
C VAL A 220 -3.59 -7.91 25.02
N TYR A 221 -4.38 -7.49 26.01
CA TYR A 221 -5.01 -8.35 27.02
C TYR A 221 -6.51 -8.13 27.01
N GLU A 222 -7.28 -9.20 27.20
CA GLU A 222 -8.68 -9.10 27.59
C GLU A 222 -8.76 -8.61 29.04
N LEU A 223 -9.64 -7.66 29.33
CA LEU A 223 -9.99 -7.23 30.67
C LEU A 223 -11.17 -8.05 31.19
N ARG A 224 -11.02 -8.65 32.37
CA ARG A 224 -12.12 -9.32 33.08
C ARG A 224 -12.29 -8.67 34.44
N ARG A 225 -13.45 -8.04 34.65
CA ARG A 225 -13.74 -7.27 35.88
C ARG A 225 -12.70 -6.17 36.12
N ASN A 226 -12.30 -5.48 35.04
CA ASN A 226 -11.30 -4.41 35.04
C ASN A 226 -9.88 -4.84 35.49
N GLU A 227 -9.57 -6.14 35.42
CA GLU A 227 -8.23 -6.69 35.60
C GLU A 227 -7.81 -7.44 34.32
N PRO A 228 -6.58 -7.25 33.82
CA PRO A 228 -6.12 -7.99 32.65
C PRO A 228 -5.96 -9.46 32.99
N ARG A 229 -6.22 -10.34 32.01
CA ARG A 229 -5.83 -11.76 32.10
C ARG A 229 -4.33 -11.91 32.34
N ASP A 230 -3.94 -13.08 32.85
CA ASP A 230 -2.54 -13.41 33.17
C ASP A 230 -1.61 -13.34 31.95
N GLU A 231 -2.10 -13.69 30.77
CA GLU A 231 -1.33 -13.71 29.52
C GLU A 231 -2.01 -12.86 28.43
N PRO A 232 -1.26 -12.10 27.63
CA PRO A 232 -1.81 -11.38 26.50
C PRO A 232 -2.17 -12.36 25.38
N TYR A 233 -3.31 -12.15 24.72
CA TYR A 233 -3.65 -12.93 23.52
C TYR A 233 -2.88 -12.45 22.27
N TYR A 234 -2.28 -11.26 22.35
CA TYR A 234 -1.37 -10.75 21.33
C TYR A 234 -0.13 -10.12 21.95
N GLU A 235 1.05 -10.57 21.53
CA GLU A 235 2.33 -9.93 21.86
C GLU A 235 3.22 -9.83 20.61
N ARG A 236 3.75 -8.64 20.33
CA ARG A 236 4.79 -8.47 19.30
C ARG A 236 5.75 -7.33 19.61
N ARG A 237 7.03 -7.56 19.33
CA ARG A 237 8.07 -6.53 19.30
C ARG A 237 8.25 -6.00 17.87
N PHE A 238 8.27 -4.68 17.72
CA PHE A 238 8.49 -3.98 16.47
C PHE A 238 9.77 -3.14 16.54
N SER A 239 10.64 -3.28 15.54
CA SER A 239 11.86 -2.47 15.42
C SER A 239 11.68 -1.39 14.36
N ALA A 240 12.16 -0.17 14.62
CA ALA A 240 12.18 0.92 13.64
C ALA A 240 12.98 0.62 12.37
N ALA A 241 13.86 -0.39 12.40
CA ALA A 241 14.61 -0.85 11.22
C ALA A 241 13.70 -1.43 10.12
N GLU A 242 12.56 -2.01 10.50
CA GLU A 242 11.62 -2.68 9.60
C GLU A 242 10.20 -2.11 9.69
N THR A 243 9.79 -1.57 10.84
CA THR A 243 8.44 -1.06 11.09
C THR A 243 8.38 0.47 11.07
N ARG A 244 7.49 1.03 10.26
CA ARG A 244 7.25 2.49 10.21
C ARG A 244 6.06 2.92 11.08
N GLU A 245 5.04 2.08 11.14
CA GLU A 245 3.77 2.43 11.78
C GLU A 245 3.09 1.17 12.32
N VAL A 246 2.60 1.27 13.55
CA VAL A 246 1.73 0.28 14.21
C VAL A 246 0.41 0.99 14.51
N ARG A 247 -0.69 0.38 14.08
CA ARG A 247 -2.06 0.84 14.29
C ARG A 247 -2.78 -0.22 15.10
N VAL A 248 -3.36 0.18 16.22
CA VAL A 248 -4.17 -0.69 17.08
C VAL A 248 -5.61 -0.21 16.94
N TYR A 249 -6.50 -1.09 16.49
CA TYR A 249 -7.93 -0.88 16.43
C TYR A 249 -8.56 -1.60 17.62
N LEU A 250 -9.16 -0.86 18.53
CA LEU A 250 -9.71 -1.40 19.78
C LEU A 250 -11.15 -1.90 19.62
N HIS A 251 -11.91 -1.31 18.69
CA HIS A 251 -13.24 -1.75 18.24
C HIS A 251 -14.41 -1.52 19.21
N GLY A 252 -14.64 -2.34 20.22
CA GLY A 252 -15.87 -2.34 21.03
C GLY A 252 -15.60 -2.20 22.52
N ASP A 253 -16.67 -2.03 23.31
CA ASP A 253 -16.61 -1.90 24.77
C ASP A 253 -15.63 -0.85 25.32
N ASP A 254 -15.40 -0.85 26.63
CA ASP A 254 -14.66 0.20 27.34
C ASP A 254 -13.15 -0.14 27.38
N ASP A 255 -12.41 0.30 26.37
CA ASP A 255 -11.02 -0.09 26.19
C ASP A 255 -10.03 0.78 26.99
N ARG A 256 -8.84 0.22 27.23
CA ARG A 256 -7.74 0.93 27.86
C ARG A 256 -6.46 0.86 27.04
N VAL A 257 -5.84 2.01 26.84
CA VAL A 257 -4.51 2.13 26.23
C VAL A 257 -3.50 2.67 27.22
N GLU A 258 -2.33 2.04 27.24
CA GLU A 258 -1.20 2.49 28.04
C GLU A 258 0.09 2.53 27.21
N VAL A 259 0.57 3.73 26.93
CA VAL A 259 1.88 3.94 26.28
C VAL A 259 2.90 4.30 27.35
N ARG A 260 3.99 3.55 27.45
CA ARG A 260 4.96 3.65 28.56
C ARG A 260 6.42 3.57 28.07
N GLY A 261 7.36 3.89 28.95
CA GLY A 261 8.80 3.71 28.73
C GLY A 261 9.53 4.97 28.24
N GLN A 262 10.80 4.79 27.86
CA GLN A 262 11.71 5.87 27.47
C GLN A 262 11.58 6.18 25.96
N GLY A 263 10.47 6.81 25.59
CA GLY A 263 10.15 7.18 24.22
C GLY A 263 9.91 8.68 24.02
N PRO A 264 9.37 9.07 22.84
CA PRO A 264 9.01 8.20 21.71
C PRO A 264 10.21 7.75 20.88
N GLY A 265 10.11 6.56 20.29
CA GLY A 265 11.02 6.09 19.23
C GLY A 265 10.64 6.62 17.83
N SER A 266 11.18 6.00 16.78
CA SER A 266 10.90 6.35 15.38
C SER A 266 9.61 5.73 14.84
N VAL A 267 9.19 4.59 15.41
CA VAL A 267 7.93 3.92 15.05
C VAL A 267 6.77 4.86 15.36
N ARG A 268 5.83 5.03 14.43
CA ARG A 268 4.60 5.76 14.71
C ARG A 268 3.57 4.82 15.34
N LEU A 269 2.98 5.22 16.46
CA LEU A 269 1.89 4.49 17.11
C LEU A 269 0.56 5.21 16.86
N ARG A 270 -0.46 4.45 16.49
CA ARG A 270 -1.83 4.93 16.38
C ARG A 270 -2.74 4.00 17.15
N PHE A 271 -3.58 4.57 18.00
CA PHE A 271 -4.64 3.86 18.70
C PHE A 271 -5.96 4.42 18.20
N VAL A 272 -6.76 3.56 17.63
CA VAL A 272 -8.08 3.85 17.10
C VAL A 272 -9.04 3.14 18.04
N GLY A 273 -9.77 3.91 18.83
CA GLY A 273 -10.83 3.35 19.66
C GLY A 273 -12.02 2.93 18.81
N GLY A 274 -13.21 2.93 19.37
CA GLY A 274 -14.38 2.45 18.65
C GLY A 274 -15.70 2.69 19.35
N GLY A 275 -16.31 1.64 19.91
CA GLY A 275 -17.45 1.72 20.83
C GLY A 275 -16.99 2.10 22.24
N GLY A 276 -17.93 2.08 23.20
CA GLY A 276 -17.65 2.28 24.63
C GLY A 276 -17.02 3.60 25.05
N ASP A 277 -16.61 3.66 26.31
CA ASP A 277 -16.03 4.79 27.02
C ASP A 277 -14.53 4.53 27.29
N ASP A 278 -13.69 4.81 26.30
CA ASP A 278 -12.27 4.43 26.30
C ASP A 278 -11.38 5.32 27.18
N THR A 279 -10.33 4.74 27.73
CA THR A 279 -9.28 5.45 28.48
C THR A 279 -7.91 5.34 27.80
N PHE A 280 -7.37 6.49 27.37
CA PHE A 280 -6.06 6.59 26.73
C PHE A 280 -5.04 7.28 27.63
N ASN A 281 -4.04 6.51 28.09
CA ASN A 281 -2.95 7.01 28.93
C ASN A 281 -1.62 6.95 28.18
N ASN A 282 -0.93 8.10 28.09
CA ASN A 282 0.46 8.15 27.63
C ASN A 282 1.38 8.54 28.79
N LEU A 283 1.96 7.52 29.41
CA LEU A 283 2.88 7.59 30.54
C LEU A 283 4.35 7.58 30.09
N THR A 284 4.64 7.97 28.84
CA THR A 284 6.00 8.01 28.29
C THR A 284 6.85 9.06 29.01
N GLU A 285 8.11 8.72 29.32
CA GLU A 285 9.11 9.65 29.88
C GLU A 285 9.63 10.62 28.78
N GLY A 286 8.77 11.48 28.23
CA GLY A 286 9.13 12.40 27.14
C GLY A 286 7.92 12.98 26.38
N ALA A 287 8.17 13.79 25.34
CA ALA A 287 7.09 14.37 24.52
C ALA A 287 6.57 13.34 23.50
N GLY A 288 5.27 13.01 23.54
CA GLY A 288 4.63 11.93 22.79
C GLY A 288 4.45 12.13 21.27
N GLY A 289 5.33 12.87 20.58
CA GLY A 289 5.19 13.32 19.17
C GLY A 289 4.97 12.25 18.09
N ARG A 290 4.98 10.96 18.45
CA ARG A 290 4.80 9.80 17.57
C ARG A 290 3.59 8.94 17.93
N VAL A 291 2.84 9.36 18.95
CA VAL A 291 1.67 8.66 19.49
C VAL A 291 0.43 9.46 19.10
N HIS A 292 -0.50 8.79 18.46
CA HIS A 292 -1.73 9.40 17.96
C HIS A 292 -2.94 8.60 18.42
N PHE A 293 -3.92 9.28 18.99
CA PHE A 293 -5.17 8.70 19.48
C PHE A 293 -6.34 9.18 18.62
N TYR A 294 -7.26 8.27 18.31
CA TYR A 294 -8.41 8.51 17.44
C TYR A 294 -9.65 7.91 18.08
N ASP A 295 -10.48 8.75 18.69
CA ASP A 295 -11.83 8.34 19.05
C ASP A 295 -12.76 9.55 19.16
N ARG A 296 -14.02 9.37 18.79
CA ARG A 296 -15.11 10.34 18.88
C ARG A 296 -16.31 9.80 19.66
N ARG A 297 -16.50 8.48 19.70
CA ARG A 297 -17.72 7.87 20.28
C ARG A 297 -17.47 7.63 21.77
N GLY A 298 -18.54 7.66 22.57
CA GLY A 298 -18.43 7.52 24.04
C GLY A 298 -17.91 8.74 24.78
N ASP A 299 -17.80 8.59 26.10
CA ASP A 299 -17.30 9.56 27.08
C ASP A 299 -15.81 9.29 27.39
N ASN A 300 -14.96 9.36 26.35
CA ASN A 300 -13.55 8.99 26.44
C ASN A 300 -12.70 9.90 27.34
N VAL A 301 -11.68 9.30 27.96
CA VAL A 301 -10.68 9.99 28.78
C VAL A 301 -9.30 9.95 28.11
N PHE A 302 -8.72 11.13 27.88
CA PHE A 302 -7.38 11.28 27.29
C PHE A 302 -6.40 11.92 28.27
N ASP A 303 -5.54 11.11 28.90
CA ASP A 303 -4.38 11.57 29.67
C ASP A 303 -3.07 11.33 28.88
N VAL A 304 -2.84 12.18 27.87
CA VAL A 304 -1.87 11.89 26.81
C VAL A 304 -0.56 12.70 26.89
N GLY A 305 -0.49 13.67 27.82
CA GLY A 305 0.65 14.56 28.00
C GLY A 305 0.98 15.41 26.76
N PRO A 306 2.11 16.16 26.78
CA PRO A 306 2.52 17.00 25.66
C PRO A 306 3.07 16.17 24.48
N GLY A 307 2.73 16.58 23.25
CA GLY A 307 3.29 16.05 22.01
C GLY A 307 2.47 14.92 21.36
N ALA A 308 1.75 14.12 22.15
CA ALA A 308 0.76 13.20 21.59
C ALA A 308 -0.41 13.99 20.97
N THR A 309 -1.07 13.42 19.97
CA THR A 309 -2.21 14.07 19.32
C THR A 309 -3.48 13.26 19.49
N VAL A 310 -4.58 13.94 19.78
CA VAL A 310 -5.94 13.37 19.80
C VAL A 310 -6.70 13.90 18.59
N ASP A 311 -7.44 13.02 17.89
CA ASP A 311 -8.27 13.36 16.74
C ASP A 311 -9.64 12.69 16.84
N GLU A 312 -10.63 13.48 17.28
CA GLU A 312 -12.03 13.07 17.50
C GLU A 312 -12.92 13.35 16.27
N ILE A 313 -12.31 13.57 15.10
CA ILE A 313 -13.06 13.82 13.87
C ILE A 313 -13.49 12.49 13.27
N ARG A 314 -14.80 12.39 12.96
CA ARG A 314 -15.35 11.23 12.25
C ARG A 314 -14.60 11.02 10.94
N PHE A 315 -14.07 9.81 10.76
CA PHE A 315 -13.55 9.35 9.49
C PHE A 315 -14.61 8.49 8.81
N GLU A 316 -14.91 8.80 7.56
CA GLU A 316 -15.76 7.97 6.71
C GLU A 316 -14.86 7.31 5.67
N GLU A 317 -14.85 5.98 5.68
CA GLU A 317 -14.03 5.22 4.75
C GLU A 317 -14.52 5.46 3.31
N PRO A 318 -13.65 5.94 2.41
CA PRO A 318 -14.02 6.16 1.03
C PRO A 318 -14.21 4.82 0.31
N PHE A 319 -15.19 4.77 -0.59
CA PHE A 319 -15.34 3.65 -1.50
C PHE A 319 -14.27 3.70 -2.60
N ASP A 320 -13.46 2.64 -2.71
CA ASP A 320 -12.45 2.49 -3.76
C ASP A 320 -12.64 1.15 -4.52
N PRO A 321 -13.22 1.18 -5.73
CA PRO A 321 -13.48 -0.02 -6.53
C PRO A 321 -12.25 -0.90 -6.77
N SER A 322 -11.05 -0.30 -6.83
CA SER A 322 -9.81 -1.01 -7.12
C SER A 322 -9.34 -1.89 -5.95
N THR A 323 -9.79 -1.57 -4.74
CA THR A 323 -9.49 -2.33 -3.53
C THR A 323 -10.65 -3.21 -3.09
N THR A 324 -11.88 -2.72 -3.22
CA THR A 324 -13.12 -3.47 -2.92
C THR A 324 -13.24 -4.76 -3.74
N THR A 325 -12.76 -4.78 -4.98
CA THR A 325 -12.74 -6.01 -5.82
C THR A 325 -11.98 -7.17 -5.18
N HIS A 326 -11.06 -6.88 -4.27
CA HIS A 326 -10.30 -7.89 -3.51
C HIS A 326 -10.70 -7.89 -2.03
N GLN A 327 -11.83 -7.26 -1.68
CA GLN A 327 -12.32 -7.08 -0.31
C GLN A 327 -11.25 -6.52 0.64
N ALA A 328 -10.41 -5.62 0.13
CA ALA A 328 -9.41 -4.91 0.93
C ALA A 328 -9.89 -3.48 1.17
N PRO A 329 -9.57 -2.88 2.33
CA PRO A 329 -9.79 -1.46 2.55
C PRO A 329 -8.97 -0.63 1.55
N PHE A 330 -9.37 0.64 1.38
CA PHE A 330 -8.61 1.57 0.53
C PHE A 330 -7.17 1.67 1.05
N ARG A 331 -6.22 1.86 0.13
CA ARG A 331 -4.82 1.85 0.52
C ARG A 331 -4.41 3.17 1.18
N ASP A 332 -4.03 3.08 2.45
CA ASP A 332 -3.58 4.22 3.25
C ASP A 332 -2.18 3.98 3.88
N TRP A 333 -1.42 3.06 3.29
CA TRP A 333 -0.11 2.62 3.73
C TRP A 333 0.85 2.43 2.54
N GLY A 334 2.15 2.53 2.82
CA GLY A 334 3.15 2.29 1.79
C GLY A 334 3.39 3.47 0.85
N ARG A 335 4.07 3.14 -0.25
CA ARG A 335 4.36 4.06 -1.35
C ARG A 335 4.54 3.28 -2.64
N ASP A 336 4.25 3.93 -3.75
CA ASP A 336 4.49 3.39 -5.09
C ASP A 336 5.44 4.28 -5.88
N TRP A 337 6.14 3.65 -6.81
CA TRP A 337 6.97 4.31 -7.81
C TRP A 337 6.55 3.84 -9.20
N LEU A 338 6.19 4.79 -10.06
CA LEU A 338 5.78 4.54 -11.44
C LEU A 338 6.71 5.29 -12.39
N PRO A 339 7.49 4.60 -13.25
CA PRO A 339 8.21 5.26 -14.32
C PRO A 339 7.23 5.76 -15.38
N ILE A 340 7.54 6.91 -15.99
CA ILE A 340 6.73 7.54 -17.03
C ILE A 340 7.61 7.70 -18.27
N GLY A 341 7.16 7.13 -19.39
CA GLY A 341 7.70 7.42 -20.72
C GLY A 341 6.82 8.47 -21.40
N LEU A 342 7.42 9.52 -21.95
CA LEU A 342 6.73 10.57 -22.67
C LEU A 342 7.12 10.52 -24.14
N LEU A 343 6.14 10.34 -25.01
CA LEU A 343 6.30 10.38 -26.46
C LEU A 343 5.18 11.25 -27.03
N SER A 344 5.55 12.34 -27.67
CA SER A 344 4.59 13.21 -28.37
C SER A 344 5.19 13.77 -29.65
N PHE A 345 4.33 14.27 -30.53
CA PHE A 345 4.75 14.99 -31.72
C PHE A 345 3.86 16.21 -31.88
N ASP A 346 4.49 17.38 -32.03
CA ASP A 346 3.79 18.61 -32.34
C ASP A 346 4.63 19.52 -33.25
N ALA A 347 3.99 20.49 -33.89
CA ALA A 347 4.63 21.36 -34.87
C ALA A 347 5.70 22.28 -34.25
N ASP A 348 5.63 22.56 -32.95
CA ASP A 348 6.48 23.53 -32.28
C ASP A 348 7.74 22.87 -31.71
N VAL A 349 7.62 21.65 -31.19
CA VAL A 349 8.69 20.85 -30.55
C VAL A 349 9.27 19.77 -31.46
N GLY A 350 8.51 19.35 -32.47
CA GLY A 350 8.83 18.17 -33.29
C GLY A 350 8.52 16.87 -32.56
N LEU A 351 9.29 15.82 -32.85
CA LEU A 351 9.23 14.57 -32.08
C LEU A 351 9.82 14.82 -30.69
N PHE A 352 9.02 14.65 -29.65
CA PHE A 352 9.43 14.80 -28.26
C PHE A 352 9.60 13.45 -27.60
N LEU A 353 10.76 13.27 -26.97
CA LEU A 353 11.09 12.10 -26.18
C LEU A 353 11.44 12.55 -24.77
N GLY A 354 10.72 12.01 -23.78
CA GLY A 354 10.93 12.31 -22.38
C GLY A 354 10.79 11.10 -21.48
N VAL A 355 11.33 11.25 -20.28
CA VAL A 355 11.28 10.26 -19.21
C VAL A 355 10.89 10.96 -17.92
N GLY A 356 10.30 10.20 -17.01
CA GLY A 356 9.92 10.70 -15.71
C GLY A 356 9.69 9.58 -14.72
N ALA A 357 9.40 9.97 -13.48
CA ALA A 357 8.99 9.09 -12.42
C ALA A 357 7.96 9.79 -11.55
N GLN A 358 6.99 9.02 -11.09
CA GLN A 358 6.01 9.43 -10.12
C GLN A 358 6.14 8.59 -8.87
N ARG A 359 6.15 9.25 -7.71
CA ARG A 359 6.05 8.63 -6.39
C ARG A 359 4.72 8.99 -5.75
N ILE A 360 3.94 7.99 -5.39
CA ILE A 360 2.71 8.15 -4.60
C ILE A 360 3.01 7.68 -3.19
N GLY A 361 2.84 8.55 -2.20
CA GLY A 361 2.95 8.22 -0.78
C GLY A 361 1.55 8.11 -0.17
N TYR A 362 1.22 6.95 0.39
CA TYR A 362 -0.03 6.77 1.12
C TYR A 362 0.17 7.10 2.61
N GLY A 363 -0.91 7.33 3.34
CA GLY A 363 -0.86 7.63 4.77
C GLY A 363 -2.22 7.44 5.43
N PHE A 364 -2.19 7.13 6.73
CA PHE A 364 -3.38 6.76 7.51
C PHE A 364 -4.56 7.71 7.27
N ARG A 365 -5.73 7.16 6.91
CA ARG A 365 -6.96 7.94 6.65
C ARG A 365 -6.81 9.05 5.58
N HIS A 366 -5.83 8.95 4.67
CA HIS A 366 -5.70 9.84 3.52
C HIS A 366 -6.05 9.14 2.21
N TYR A 367 -7.01 9.72 1.48
CA TYR A 367 -7.45 9.25 0.17
C TYR A 367 -7.46 10.39 -0.85
N PRO A 368 -7.06 10.16 -2.12
CA PRO A 368 -6.53 8.90 -2.68
C PRO A 368 -5.06 8.61 -2.34
N TYR A 369 -4.34 9.58 -1.77
CA TYR A 369 -2.95 9.45 -1.32
C TYR A 369 -2.67 10.50 -0.26
N HIS A 370 -1.57 10.39 0.47
CA HIS A 370 -1.08 11.45 1.36
C HIS A 370 -0.23 12.46 0.59
N THR A 371 0.75 12.01 -0.20
CA THR A 371 1.59 12.86 -1.05
C THR A 371 1.75 12.30 -2.46
N ARG A 372 1.99 13.16 -3.43
CA ARG A 372 2.33 12.77 -4.81
C ARG A 372 3.47 13.65 -5.33
N LEU A 373 4.55 13.02 -5.79
CA LEU A 373 5.67 13.69 -6.44
C LEU A 373 5.79 13.16 -7.86
N ALA A 374 5.70 14.03 -8.86
CA ALA A 374 5.96 13.69 -10.26
C ALA A 374 7.12 14.54 -10.77
N LEU A 375 8.13 13.90 -11.34
CA LEU A 375 9.26 14.55 -12.00
C LEU A 375 9.37 14.00 -13.41
N SER A 376 9.50 14.87 -14.40
CA SER A 376 9.72 14.48 -15.79
C SER A 376 10.59 15.48 -16.54
N GLY A 377 11.23 15.01 -17.59
CA GLY A 377 12.03 15.82 -18.48
C GLY A 377 12.19 15.17 -19.86
N GLY A 378 12.37 15.99 -20.89
CA GLY A 378 12.56 15.49 -22.23
C GLY A 378 13.05 16.55 -23.21
N VAL A 379 13.37 16.10 -24.41
CA VAL A 379 13.89 16.92 -25.51
C VAL A 379 13.07 16.69 -26.77
N GLY A 380 12.89 17.77 -27.54
CA GLY A 380 12.31 17.75 -28.87
C GLY A 380 13.36 17.52 -29.95
N SER A 381 12.91 17.09 -31.13
CA SER A 381 13.78 16.91 -32.30
C SER A 381 14.21 18.23 -32.94
N LYS A 382 13.53 19.34 -32.63
CA LYS A 382 13.93 20.69 -33.03
C LYS A 382 14.95 21.26 -32.04
N ALA A 383 15.89 22.07 -32.53
CA ALA A 383 16.94 22.65 -31.71
C ALA A 383 16.37 23.51 -30.57
N GLY A 384 17.05 23.47 -29.42
CA GLY A 384 16.66 24.24 -28.23
C GLY A 384 15.38 23.80 -27.51
N ARG A 385 14.66 22.77 -28.01
CA ARG A 385 13.38 22.34 -27.44
C ARG A 385 13.58 21.31 -26.33
N PHE A 386 13.25 21.70 -25.11
CA PHE A 386 13.22 20.82 -23.95
C PHE A 386 12.07 21.22 -23.03
N ARG A 387 11.61 20.28 -22.21
CA ARG A 387 10.64 20.53 -21.13
C ARG A 387 11.06 19.75 -19.90
N THR A 388 10.99 20.37 -18.74
CA THR A 388 11.08 19.71 -17.43
C THR A 388 9.89 20.13 -16.57
N ASN A 389 9.36 19.18 -15.81
CA ASN A 389 8.22 19.38 -14.95
C ASN A 389 8.45 18.68 -13.61
N LEU A 390 8.24 19.40 -12.52
CA LEU A 390 8.19 18.88 -11.17
C LEU A 390 6.85 19.30 -10.55
N GLN A 391 6.07 18.34 -10.08
CA GLN A 391 4.84 18.55 -9.33
C GLN A 391 4.94 17.83 -7.99
N TYR A 392 4.70 18.53 -6.90
CA TYR A 392 4.65 17.95 -5.57
C TYR A 392 3.39 18.36 -4.84
N GLU A 393 2.46 17.42 -4.68
CA GLU A 393 1.24 17.59 -3.91
C GLU A 393 1.41 17.06 -2.49
N PHE A 394 1.02 17.86 -1.51
CA PHE A 394 1.14 17.53 -0.09
C PHE A 394 0.03 18.18 0.75
N PRO A 395 -0.33 17.60 1.90
CA PRO A 395 -1.29 18.22 2.81
C PRO A 395 -0.62 19.37 3.56
N LEU A 396 -1.37 20.43 3.83
CA LEU A 396 -0.87 21.59 4.56
C LEU A 396 -1.67 21.79 5.85
N GLY A 397 -1.06 21.48 7.01
CA GLY A 397 -1.69 21.69 8.31
C GLY A 397 -2.93 20.80 8.53
N ARG A 398 -4.10 21.44 8.76
CA ARG A 398 -5.37 20.77 9.11
C ARG A 398 -5.93 19.94 7.93
N ARG A 399 -6.74 18.91 8.25
CA ARG A 399 -7.42 18.07 7.25
C ARG A 399 -8.21 18.92 6.23
N GLY A 400 -8.11 18.57 4.95
CA GLY A 400 -8.86 19.19 3.86
C GLY A 400 -8.16 20.35 3.14
N VAL A 401 -6.96 20.76 3.59
CA VAL A 401 -6.11 21.72 2.89
C VAL A 401 -4.98 20.99 2.18
N ARG A 402 -4.83 21.28 0.88
CA ARG A 402 -3.75 20.74 0.05
C ARG A 402 -3.02 21.87 -0.64
N ALA A 403 -1.72 21.67 -0.78
CA ALA A 403 -0.88 22.51 -1.59
C ALA A 403 -0.20 21.66 -2.66
N GLU A 404 0.07 22.30 -3.79
CA GLU A 404 0.92 21.78 -4.85
C GLU A 404 2.09 22.74 -5.03
N ALA A 405 3.28 22.22 -5.21
CA ALA A 405 4.42 22.97 -5.73
C ALA A 405 4.68 22.49 -7.16
N HIS A 406 4.53 23.39 -8.13
CA HIS A 406 4.72 23.11 -9.54
C HIS A 406 5.86 23.96 -10.10
N VAL A 407 6.87 23.30 -10.67
CA VAL A 407 8.00 23.92 -11.34
C VAL A 407 8.07 23.40 -12.76
N PHE A 408 7.91 24.30 -13.73
CA PHE A 408 7.99 24.01 -15.14
C PHE A 408 9.09 24.85 -15.80
N VAL A 409 10.01 24.20 -16.50
CA VAL A 409 11.04 24.87 -17.28
C VAL A 409 11.00 24.35 -18.70
N SER A 410 10.87 25.26 -19.67
CA SER A 410 10.72 24.88 -21.07
C SER A 410 11.51 25.81 -21.98
N GLY A 411 12.15 25.22 -22.99
CA GLY A 411 12.68 25.92 -24.17
C GLY A 411 11.80 25.74 -25.40
N ALA A 412 10.61 25.18 -25.21
CA ALA A 412 9.70 24.76 -26.27
C ALA A 412 8.46 25.67 -26.41
N GLU A 413 8.31 26.67 -25.53
CA GLU A 413 7.15 27.55 -25.57
C GLU A 413 7.36 28.67 -26.59
N GLY A 414 6.28 29.05 -27.26
CA GLY A 414 6.30 30.11 -28.25
C GLY A 414 4.89 30.43 -28.70
N ALA A 415 4.71 31.66 -29.16
CA ALA A 415 3.47 32.09 -29.79
C ALA A 415 3.77 32.60 -31.20
N ARG A 416 2.75 32.69 -32.05
CA ARG A 416 2.89 33.45 -33.29
C ARG A 416 2.44 34.87 -33.06
N PHE A 417 3.35 35.82 -33.23
CA PHE A 417 3.11 37.25 -33.09
C PHE A 417 3.05 37.87 -34.48
N TYR A 418 1.88 38.37 -34.85
CA TYR A 418 1.63 39.03 -36.14
C TYR A 418 1.55 40.56 -35.98
N GLY A 419 2.27 41.15 -35.02
CA GLY A 419 2.19 42.60 -34.76
C GLY A 419 0.98 43.01 -33.91
N LEU A 420 0.84 44.32 -33.68
CA LEU A 420 -0.14 44.93 -32.75
C LEU A 420 -1.47 45.33 -33.41
N GLY A 421 -1.73 44.93 -34.66
CA GLY A 421 -2.93 45.34 -35.40
C GLY A 421 -3.27 44.42 -36.57
N ASN A 422 -4.40 44.68 -37.23
CA ASN A 422 -4.91 43.86 -38.34
C ASN A 422 -4.26 44.17 -39.70
N GLU A 423 -3.26 45.05 -39.75
CA GLU A 423 -2.63 45.54 -40.99
C GLU A 423 -1.32 44.82 -41.32
N THR A 424 -0.93 43.81 -40.54
CA THR A 424 0.30 43.05 -40.79
C THR A 424 0.14 42.17 -42.03
N PRO A 425 0.96 42.35 -43.08
CA PRO A 425 0.92 41.52 -44.27
C PRO A 425 1.23 40.05 -43.92
N ALA A 426 0.41 39.12 -44.41
CA ALA A 426 0.63 37.68 -44.26
C ALA A 426 1.39 37.09 -45.47
N ASP A 427 2.36 37.83 -46.00
CA ASP A 427 3.14 37.49 -47.20
C ASP A 427 4.43 36.71 -46.89
N ARG A 428 4.80 36.60 -45.62
CA ARG A 428 5.95 35.81 -45.13
C ARG A 428 5.52 34.42 -44.65
N ASP A 429 6.50 33.52 -44.55
CA ASP A 429 6.30 32.18 -43.99
C ASP A 429 5.84 32.28 -42.52
N ARG A 430 5.04 31.31 -42.06
CA ARG A 430 4.50 31.28 -40.69
C ARG A 430 5.59 31.21 -39.62
N ASP A 431 6.78 30.73 -39.97
CA ASP A 431 7.93 30.68 -39.06
C ASP A 431 8.53 32.08 -38.82
N PHE A 432 8.37 33.04 -39.73
CA PHE A 432 8.78 34.44 -39.54
C PHE A 432 8.03 35.12 -38.37
N PHE A 433 6.78 34.73 -38.15
CA PHE A 433 5.93 35.25 -37.08
C PHE A 433 6.12 34.51 -35.76
N ARG A 434 7.05 33.55 -35.68
CA ARG A 434 7.27 32.76 -34.48
C ARG A 434 8.08 33.55 -33.46
N ALA A 435 7.55 33.65 -32.24
CA ALA A 435 8.19 34.27 -31.09
C ALA A 435 8.43 33.19 -30.04
N ASP A 436 9.61 32.56 -30.13
CA ASP A 436 10.02 31.50 -29.21
C ASP A 436 10.60 32.08 -27.91
N ARG A 437 10.33 31.38 -26.81
CA ARG A 437 10.75 31.80 -25.48
C ARG A 437 11.18 30.62 -24.63
N ARG A 438 12.19 30.86 -23.81
CA ARG A 438 12.44 30.06 -22.62
C ARG A 438 11.53 30.54 -21.52
N GLU A 439 10.87 29.61 -20.87
CA GLU A 439 9.91 29.86 -19.82
C GLU A 439 10.35 29.14 -18.55
N ILE A 440 10.35 29.88 -17.45
CA ILE A 440 10.40 29.34 -16.09
C ILE A 440 9.09 29.74 -15.44
N LEU A 441 8.31 28.75 -15.06
CA LEU A 441 7.05 28.89 -14.35
C LEU A 441 7.18 28.20 -12.99
N LEU A 442 6.90 28.96 -11.93
CA LEU A 442 6.78 28.47 -10.57
C LEU A 442 5.38 28.82 -10.08
N GLU A 443 4.63 27.80 -9.69
CA GLU A 443 3.30 27.94 -9.12
C GLU A 443 3.25 27.21 -7.78
N VAL A 444 2.55 27.79 -6.81
CA VAL A 444 2.25 27.09 -5.55
C VAL A 444 0.74 27.10 -5.30
N PRO A 445 -0.06 26.34 -6.08
CA PRO A 445 -1.50 26.28 -5.85
C PRO A 445 -1.82 25.80 -4.43
N VAL A 446 -2.72 26.51 -3.75
CA VAL A 446 -3.28 26.09 -2.46
C VAL A 446 -4.79 25.94 -2.63
N ALA A 447 -5.31 24.77 -2.29
CA ALA A 447 -6.72 24.46 -2.33
C ALA A 447 -7.23 24.07 -0.93
N VAL A 448 -8.39 24.60 -0.56
CA VAL A 448 -9.07 24.40 0.72
C VAL A 448 -10.48 23.91 0.45
N ARG A 449 -10.85 22.77 1.04
CA ARG A 449 -12.24 22.32 1.05
C ARG A 449 -13.02 23.05 2.14
N VAL A 450 -14.06 23.78 1.75
CA VAL A 450 -14.94 24.57 2.63
C VAL A 450 -16.31 23.88 2.70
N GLY A 451 -16.68 23.38 3.89
CA GLY A 451 -18.01 22.79 4.14
C GLY A 451 -18.35 21.54 3.33
N GLY A 452 -17.35 20.73 2.92
CA GLY A 452 -17.53 19.47 2.20
C GLY A 452 -17.90 19.60 0.71
N ALA A 453 -18.70 20.62 0.36
CA ALA A 453 -19.23 20.84 -0.99
C ALA A 453 -18.47 21.92 -1.80
N PHE A 454 -17.78 22.86 -1.15
CA PHE A 454 -17.08 23.95 -1.85
C PHE A 454 -15.57 23.75 -1.76
N THR A 455 -14.85 24.14 -2.82
CA THR A 455 -13.39 24.21 -2.81
C THR A 455 -12.96 25.61 -3.20
N ALA A 456 -12.28 26.31 -2.30
CA ALA A 456 -11.62 27.57 -2.57
C ALA A 456 -10.16 27.30 -2.92
N TRP A 457 -9.60 28.02 -3.88
CA TRP A 457 -8.20 27.87 -4.26
C TRP A 457 -7.58 29.21 -4.61
N GLY A 458 -6.26 29.29 -4.49
CA GLY A 458 -5.46 30.45 -4.87
C GLY A 458 -4.03 30.03 -5.19
N THR A 459 -3.43 30.68 -6.18
CA THR A 459 -2.12 30.28 -6.70
C THR A 459 -1.25 31.53 -6.87
N PRO A 460 -0.21 31.74 -6.04
CA PRO A 460 0.90 32.61 -6.42
C PRO A 460 1.60 32.04 -7.65
N ILE A 461 1.80 32.89 -8.65
CA ILE A 461 2.47 32.55 -9.90
C ILE A 461 3.69 33.45 -10.04
N PHE A 462 4.86 32.86 -10.21
CA PHE A 462 6.04 33.52 -10.73
C PHE A 462 6.33 32.96 -12.11
N GLN A 463 6.37 33.85 -13.10
CA GLN A 463 6.60 33.48 -14.48
C GLN A 463 7.67 34.39 -15.07
N HIS A 464 8.72 33.79 -15.60
CA HIS A 464 9.81 34.48 -16.25
C HIS A 464 9.97 33.97 -17.68
N TYR A 465 9.97 34.89 -18.63
CA TYR A 465 10.22 34.61 -20.04
C TYR A 465 11.54 35.23 -20.47
N ARG A 466 12.30 34.45 -21.23
CA ARG A 466 13.46 34.96 -21.96
C ARG A 466 13.29 34.61 -23.43
N PRO A 467 13.18 35.61 -24.33
CA PRO A 467 13.15 35.36 -25.77
C PRO A 467 14.35 34.51 -26.18
N PHE A 468 14.13 33.59 -27.09
CA PHE A 468 15.18 32.81 -27.74
C PHE A 468 14.79 32.69 -29.20
N GLU A 469 15.54 33.36 -30.07
CA GLU A 469 15.21 33.44 -31.50
C GLU A 469 16.13 32.54 -32.31
N GLU A 470 15.54 31.81 -33.25
CA GLU A 470 16.25 31.08 -34.29
C GLU A 470 15.94 31.75 -35.64
N GLY A 471 16.89 32.51 -36.19
CA GLY A 471 16.75 33.16 -37.50
C GLY A 471 16.11 34.56 -37.46
N GLU A 472 15.83 35.12 -38.64
CA GLU A 472 15.16 36.42 -38.80
C GLU A 472 13.65 36.27 -38.51
N THR A 473 13.19 36.90 -37.43
CA THR A 473 11.78 36.91 -37.01
C THR A 473 11.23 38.33 -36.93
N LEU A 474 9.91 38.48 -36.97
CA LEU A 474 9.27 39.79 -36.79
C LEU A 474 9.67 40.45 -35.44
N VAL A 475 9.90 39.66 -34.40
CA VAL A 475 10.33 40.17 -33.09
C VAL A 475 11.77 40.70 -33.16
N SER A 476 12.67 39.97 -33.83
CA SER A 476 14.06 40.40 -34.06
C SER A 476 14.16 41.71 -34.85
N GLU A 477 13.24 41.95 -35.79
CA GLU A 477 13.19 43.21 -36.56
C GLU A 477 12.68 44.39 -35.71
N LEU A 478 11.76 44.13 -34.77
CA LEU A 478 11.17 45.15 -33.90
C LEU A 478 12.03 45.46 -32.66
N GLN A 479 12.95 44.58 -32.28
CA GLN A 479 13.90 44.74 -31.17
C GLN A 479 15.34 44.38 -31.61
N PRO A 480 15.99 45.21 -32.45
CA PRO A 480 17.30 44.92 -33.03
C PRO A 480 18.47 44.93 -32.03
#